data_AF-B2TKA7-F1
#
_entry.id   AF-B2TKA7-F1
#
_cell.length_a   1.000
_cell.length_b   1.000
_cell.length_c   1.000
_cell.angle_alpha   90.00
_cell.angle_beta   90.00
_cell.angle_gamma   90.00
#
_symmetry.space_group_name_H-M   'P 1'
#
loop_
_entity.id
_entity.type
_entity.pdbx_description
1 polymer ?
#
loop_
_entity_poly.entity_id
_entity_poly.type
_entity_poly.pdbx_seq_one_letter_code
_entity_poly.pdbx_strand_id
1 'polypeptide(L)' 'MHEVNIVIKKITTIIKGNVYNEQHEPSIGAVVEVQEINSLTEHCNILGYCFTNYKGEYAFLLQPAYGRRYEIYIYSPLI' A
#
# COMPACT_ATOMS: atom_id res chain seq x y z
N MET A 1 -3.76 -22.67 24.16
CA MET A 1 -3.09 -21.36 24.10
C MET A 1 -2.11 -21.43 22.94
N HIS A 2 -2.31 -20.66 21.87
CA HIS A 2 -1.38 -20.66 20.73
C HIS A 2 -0.34 -19.56 20.96
N GLU A 3 0.94 -19.92 20.92
CA GLU A 3 2.02 -18.94 20.93
C GLU A 3 2.05 -18.21 19.58
N VAL A 4 1.89 -16.89 19.62
CA VAL A 4 2.09 -16.03 18.46
C VAL A 4 3.50 -15.45 18.56
N ASN A 5 4.39 -15.89 17.68
CA ASN A 5 5.73 -15.32 17.58
C ASN A 5 5.66 -14.02 16.76
N ILE A 6 5.84 -12.87 17.42
CA ILE A 6 5.88 -11.56 16.76
C ILE A 6 7.33 -11.25 16.41
N VAL A 7 7.67 -11.28 15.12
CA VAL A 7 9.01 -10.94 14.60
C VAL A 7 8.98 -9.52 14.04
N ILE A 8 9.75 -8.61 14.65
CA ILE A 8 9.89 -7.22 14.19
C ILE A 8 11.11 -7.13 13.26
N LYS A 9 10.89 -6.80 11.97
CA LYS A 9 11.99 -6.49 11.03
C LYS A 9 12.41 -5.02 11.17
N LYS A 10 13.72 -4.77 11.23
CA LYS A 10 14.34 -3.47 11.54
C LYS A 10 14.24 -2.39 10.44
N ILE A 11 13.92 -2.75 9.20
CA ILE A 11 13.89 -1.81 8.06
C ILE A 11 12.58 -2.00 7.29
N THR A 12 11.48 -1.60 7.92
CA THR A 12 10.17 -1.57 7.26
C THR A 12 9.51 -0.23 7.49
N THR A 13 9.06 0.39 6.41
CA THR A 13 8.26 1.61 6.43
C THR A 13 6.81 1.23 6.18
N ILE A 14 5.89 1.78 6.95
CA ILE A 14 4.45 1.62 6.69
C ILE A 14 3.97 2.88 5.99
N ILE A 15 3.39 2.71 4.81
CA ILE A 15 2.67 3.78 4.10
C ILE A 15 1.20 3.66 4.49
N LYS A 16 0.60 4.77 4.93
CA LYS A 16 -0.81 4.84 5.29
C LYS A 16 -1.47 5.94 4.49
N GLY A 17 -2.76 5.77 4.21
CA GLY A 17 -3.57 6.82 3.64
C GLY A 17 -5.05 6.52 3.74
N ASN A 18 -5.84 7.48 3.28
CA ASN A 18 -7.29 7.42 3.25
C ASN A 18 -7.75 7.68 1.82
N VAL A 19 -8.74 6.93 1.36
CA VAL A 19 -9.35 7.10 0.05
C VAL A 19 -10.81 7.50 0.24
N TYR A 20 -11.20 8.57 -0.44
CA TYR A 20 -12.56 9.12 -0.42
C TYR A 20 -13.12 9.17 -1.85
N ASN A 21 -14.44 9.03 -1.98
CA ASN A 21 -15.13 9.31 -3.24
C ASN A 21 -15.30 10.83 -3.46
N GLU A 22 -15.96 11.20 -4.56
CA GLU A 22 -16.21 12.61 -4.92
C GLU A 22 -17.11 13.35 -3.90
N GLN A 23 -17.93 12.61 -3.15
CA GLN A 23 -18.79 13.13 -2.09
C GLN A 23 -18.06 13.24 -0.75
N HIS A 24 -16.75 12.97 -0.73
CA HIS A 24 -15.91 12.92 0.47
C HIS A 24 -16.32 11.83 1.48
N GLU A 25 -16.99 10.79 1.02
CA GLU A 25 -17.29 9.60 1.81
C GLU A 25 -16.16 8.57 1.69
N PRO A 26 -15.91 7.74 2.72
CA PRO A 26 -14.90 6.70 2.64
C PRO A 26 -15.12 5.74 1.47
N SER A 27 -14.12 5.57 0.62
CA SER A 27 -14.16 4.59 -0.45
C SER A 27 -13.82 3.22 0.12
N ILE A 28 -14.82 2.37 0.36
CA ILE A 28 -14.67 1.04 0.98
C ILE A 28 -14.30 0.01 -0.09
N GLY A 29 -13.23 -0.76 0.13
CA GLY A 29 -12.79 -1.79 -0.81
C GLY A 29 -12.07 -1.26 -2.05
N ALA A 30 -11.62 0.00 -2.03
CA ALA A 30 -10.78 0.56 -3.08
C ALA A 30 -9.45 -0.20 -3.11
N VAL A 31 -8.94 -0.46 -4.31
CA VAL A 31 -7.68 -1.18 -4.51
C VAL A 31 -6.54 -0.17 -4.48
N VAL A 32 -5.56 -0.43 -3.63
CA VAL A 32 -4.30 0.32 -3.56
C VAL A 32 -3.22 -0.59 -4.10
N GLU A 33 -2.71 -0.27 -5.29
CA GLU A 33 -1.53 -0.93 -5.86
C GLU A 33 -0.28 -0.13 -5.52
N VAL A 34 0.77 -0.81 -5.07
CA VAL A 34 2.07 -0.19 -4.79
C VAL A 34 3.10 -0.76 -5.76
N GLN A 35 3.73 0.15 -6.51
CA GLN A 35 4.79 -0.17 -7.47
C GLN A 35 6.13 0.38 -6.99
N GLU A 36 7.20 -0.37 -7.25
CA GLU A 36 8.57 0.09 -7.15
C GLU A 36 9.14 0.33 -8.55
N ILE A 37 9.77 1.48 -8.75
CA ILE A 37 10.45 1.82 -9.99
C ILE A 37 11.93 2.05 -9.69
N ASN A 38 12.78 1.35 -10.43
CA ASN A 38 14.22 1.58 -10.39
C ASN A 38 14.55 2.92 -11.05
N SER A 39 15.17 3.86 -10.32
CA SER A 39 15.43 5.22 -10.81
C SER A 39 16.53 5.31 -11.88
N LEU A 40 17.27 4.23 -12.14
CA LEU A 40 18.31 4.19 -13.19
C LEU A 40 17.80 3.49 -14.45
N THR A 41 17.05 2.41 -14.29
CA THR A 41 16.60 1.57 -15.42
C THR A 41 15.16 1.82 -15.82
N GLU A 42 14.40 2.60 -15.05
CA GLU A 42 12.95 2.79 -15.15
C GLU A 42 12.15 1.47 -15.12
N HIS A 43 12.77 0.37 -14.69
CA HIS A 43 12.09 -0.91 -14.55
C HIS A 43 11.10 -0.85 -13.40
N CYS A 44 9.84 -1.17 -13.70
CA CYS A 44 8.74 -1.21 -12.74
C CYS A 44 8.51 -2.64 -12.21
N ASN A 45 8.29 -2.77 -10.91
CA ASN A 45 7.91 -4.00 -10.25
C ASN A 45 6.70 -3.75 -9.32
N ILE A 46 5.66 -4.56 -9.45
CA ILE A 46 4.50 -4.51 -8.56
C ILE A 46 4.89 -5.15 -7.22
N LEU A 47 4.83 -4.38 -6.13
CA LEU A 47 5.11 -4.88 -4.79
C LEU A 47 3.91 -5.59 -4.18
N GLY A 48 2.71 -5.20 -4.58
CA GLY A 48 1.47 -5.85 -4.18
C GLY A 48 0.31 -4.88 -4.09
N TYR A 49 -0.76 -5.39 -3.47
CA TYR A 49 -2.04 -4.73 -3.36
C TYR A 49 -2.53 -4.73 -1.91
N CYS A 50 -3.27 -3.70 -1.52
CA CYS A 50 -4.14 -3.74 -0.35
C CYS A 50 -5.49 -3.10 -0.66
N PHE A 51 -6.46 -3.34 0.21
CA PHE A 51 -7.82 -2.81 0.09
C PHE A 51 -8.10 -1.86 1.24
N THR A 52 -8.85 -0.80 0.97
CA THR A 52 -9.31 0.10 2.02
C THR A 52 -10.36 -0.57 2.91
N ASN A 53 -10.31 -0.28 4.20
CA ASN A 53 -11.28 -0.79 5.17
C ASN A 53 -12.60 0.01 5.14
N TYR A 54 -13.52 -0.28 6.07
CA TYR A 54 -14.81 0.41 6.21
C TYR A 54 -14.73 1.92 6.51
N LYS A 55 -13.53 2.43 6.87
CA LYS A 55 -13.23 3.85 7.06
C LYS A 55 -12.47 4.46 5.88
N GLY A 56 -12.29 3.72 4.79
CA GLY A 56 -11.50 4.17 3.64
C GLY A 56 -9.98 4.18 3.92
N GLU A 57 -9.53 3.60 5.02
CA GLU A 57 -8.12 3.60 5.42
C GLU A 57 -7.39 2.41 4.79
N TYR A 58 -6.14 2.62 4.39
CA TYR A 58 -5.23 1.54 4.02
C TYR A 58 -3.89 1.66 4.75
N ALA A 59 -3.19 0.53 4.85
CA ALA A 59 -1.80 0.46 5.26
C ALA A 59 -1.06 -0.54 4.38
N PHE A 60 0.15 -0.20 3.93
CA PHE A 60 1.01 -1.06 3.14
C PHE A 60 2.41 -1.11 3.75
N LEU A 61 2.94 -2.32 3.93
CA LEU A 61 4.29 -2.53 4.46
C LEU A 61 5.29 -2.48 3.31
N LEU A 62 6.19 -1.51 3.34
CA LEU A 62 7.23 -1.30 2.35
C LEU A 62 8.61 -1.56 2.96
N GLN A 63 9.49 -2.22 2.22
CA GLN A 63 10.92 -2.29 2.52
C GLN A 63 11.67 -1.39 1.54
N PRO A 64 11.98 -0.14 1.92
CA PRO A 64 12.59 0.81 0.98
C PRO A 64 14.01 0.37 0.59
N ALA A 65 14.36 0.55 -0.68
CA ALA A 65 15.68 0.30 -1.22
C ALA A 65 16.28 1.56 -1.87
N TYR A 66 17.60 1.68 -1.84
CA TYR A 66 18.31 2.82 -2.43
C TYR A 66 18.14 2.87 -3.95
N GLY A 67 18.00 4.07 -4.52
CA GLY A 67 17.81 4.27 -5.95
C GLY A 67 16.45 3.77 -6.48
N ARG A 68 15.45 3.71 -5.60
CA ARG A 68 14.07 3.36 -5.94
C ARG A 68 13.13 4.53 -5.70
N ARG A 69 12.17 4.71 -6.60
CA ARG A 69 10.97 5.53 -6.40
C ARG A 69 9.75 4.63 -6.28
N TYR A 70 8.74 5.05 -5.54
CA TYR A 70 7.53 4.26 -5.31
C TYR A 70 6.32 5.05 -5.80
N GLU A 71 5.42 4.36 -6.49
CA GLU A 71 4.16 4.92 -6.97
C GLU A 71 2.99 4.16 -6.36
N ILE A 72 1.90 4.88 -6.11
CA ILE A 72 0.67 4.34 -5.55
C ILE A 72 -0.45 4.62 -6.53
N TYR A 73 -1.10 3.56 -7.00
CA TYR A 73 -2.27 3.65 -7.86
C TYR A 73 -3.50 3.27 -7.05
N ILE A 74 -4.55 4.09 -7.18
CA ILE A 74 -5.81 3.90 -6.47
C ILE A 74 -6.89 3.61 -7.50
N TYR A 75 -7.55 2.47 -7.37
CA TYR A 75 -8.67 2.07 -8.22
C TYR A 75 -9.95 2.04 -7.39
N SER A 76 -11.05 2.48 -8.02
CA SER A 76 -12.38 2.36 -7.41
C SER A 76 -12.67 0.90 -7.08
N PRO A 77 -13.46 0.63 -6.02
CA PRO A 77 -13.93 -0.71 -5.71
C PRO A 77 -14.65 -1.32 -6.93
N LEU A 78 -14.49 -2.62 -7.16
CA LEU A 78 -15.30 -3.37 -8.12
C LEU A 78 -16.68 -3.60 -7.46
N ILE A 79 -17.60 -2.67 -7.71
CA ILE A 79 -19.00 -2.75 -7.27
C ILE A 79 -19.78 -3.71 -8.17
#